data_AF-A0A0J9FRX0-F1
#
_entry.id   AF-A0A0J9FRX0-F1
#
_cell.length_a   1.000
_cell.length_b   1.000
_cell.length_c   1.000
_cell.angle_alpha   90.00
_cell.angle_beta   90.00
_cell.angle_gamma   90.00
#
_symmetry.space_group_name_H-M   'P 1'
#
loop_
_entity.id
_entity.type
_entity.pdbx_description
1 polymer ?
#
loop_
_entity_poly.entity_id
_entity_poly.type
_entity_poly.pdbx_seq_one_letter_code
_entity_poly.pdbx_strand_id
1 'polypeptide(L)' 'MREMQRNYVVTSTEDRGFIAYVMDSALPCSAFGDTEEEAKDNLSVCLNELVGEV' A
#
# COMPACT_ATOMS: atom_id res chain seq x y z
N MET A 1 1.79 -16.40 -16.02
CA MET A 1 2.22 -15.39 -15.04
C MET A 1 1.02 -15.12 -14.15
N ARG A 2 1.05 -15.51 -12.88
CA ARG A 2 -0.03 -15.15 -11.94
C ARG A 2 0.28 -13.75 -11.45
N GLU A 3 -0.40 -12.74 -11.99
CA GLU A 3 -0.51 -11.44 -11.34
C GLU A 3 -1.08 -11.68 -9.95
N MET A 4 -0.23 -11.68 -8.93
CA MET A 4 -0.68 -11.42 -7.57
C MET A 4 -1.19 -9.98 -7.58
N GLN A 5 -2.48 -9.80 -7.89
CA GLN A 5 -3.19 -8.60 -7.46
C GLN A 5 -3.11 -8.61 -5.93
N ARG A 6 -2.06 -7.98 -5.38
CA ARG A 6 -1.90 -7.80 -3.93
C ARG A 6 -3.17 -7.09 -3.49
N ASN A 7 -3.92 -7.69 -2.56
CA ASN A 7 -5.19 -7.14 -2.08
C ASN A 7 -4.91 -5.88 -1.25
N TYR A 8 -4.74 -4.73 -1.90
CA TYR A 8 -4.63 -3.44 -1.25
C TYR A 8 -5.85 -2.58 -1.56
N VAL A 9 -6.22 -1.75 -0.60
CA VAL A 9 -7.32 -0.79 -0.70
C VAL A 9 -6.73 0.60 -0.56
N VAL A 10 -7.22 1.54 -1.37
CA VAL A 10 -6.93 2.96 -1.23
C VAL A 10 -8.21 3.67 -0.81
N THR A 11 -8.13 4.48 0.23
CA THR A 11 -9.24 5.30 0.72
C THR A 11 -8.80 6.75 0.82
N SER A 12 -9.71 7.67 0.53
CA SER A 12 -9.51 9.08 0.86
C SER A 12 -9.66 9.29 2.37
N THR A 13 -8.91 10.27 2.88
CA THR A 13 -8.93 10.71 4.27
C THR A 13 -9.64 12.06 4.39
N GLU A 14 -10.07 12.41 5.60
CA GLU A 14 -10.73 13.70 5.87
C GLU A 14 -9.81 14.91 5.62
N ASP A 15 -8.49 14.70 5.65
CA ASP A 15 -7.46 15.73 5.45
C ASP A 15 -7.09 15.97 3.98
N ARG A 16 -7.90 15.47 3.04
CA ARG A 16 -7.67 15.48 1.57
C ARG A 16 -6.54 14.59 1.05
N GLY A 17 -5.88 13.82 1.91
CA GLY A 17 -4.92 12.79 1.49
C GLY A 17 -5.56 11.43 1.21
N PHE A 18 -4.74 10.47 0.82
CA PHE A 18 -5.11 9.08 0.55
C PHE A 18 -4.28 8.13 1.40
N ILE A 19 -4.91 7.07 1.89
CA ILE A 19 -4.25 5.97 2.59
C ILE A 19 -4.43 4.71 1.76
N ALA A 20 -3.32 4.06 1.43
CA ALA A 20 -3.28 2.75 0.83
C ALA A 20 -2.86 1.72 1.90
N TYR A 21 -3.57 0.61 2.02
CA TYR A 21 -3.24 -0.45 2.98
C TYR A 21 -3.55 -1.83 2.42
N VAL A 22 -2.75 -2.82 2.82
CA VAL A 22 -2.93 -4.21 2.43
C VAL A 22 -3.97 -4.86 3.34
N MET A 23 -4.96 -5.55 2.75
CA MET A 23 -5.98 -6.31 3.49
C MET A 23 -5.51 -7.70 3.93
N ASP A 24 -4.35 -8.13 3.44
CA ASP A 24 -3.74 -9.41 3.80
C ASP A 24 -3.13 -9.34 5.20
N SER A 25 -3.61 -10.20 6.10
CA SER A 25 -3.15 -10.24 7.50
C SER A 25 -1.70 -10.70 7.67
N ALA A 26 -1.09 -11.32 6.65
CA ALA A 26 0.31 -11.74 6.71
C ALA A 26 1.29 -10.59 6.43
N LEU A 27 0.83 -9.51 5.77
CA LEU A 27 1.65 -8.36 5.41
C LEU A 27 0.91 -7.05 5.73
N PRO A 28 0.78 -6.68 7.02
CA PRO A 28 0.14 -5.44 7.41
C PRO A 28 1.03 -4.23 7.08
N CYS A 29 1.02 -3.79 5.82
CA CYS A 29 1.63 -2.52 5.38
C CYS A 29 0.51 -1.51 5.07
N SER A 30 0.76 -0.27 5.45
CA SER A 30 -0.06 0.89 5.08
C SER A 30 0.83 2.08 4.79
N ALA A 31 0.41 2.92 3.84
CA ALA A 31 1.12 4.13 3.47
C ALA A 31 0.14 5.26 3.17
N PHE A 32 0.54 6.49 3.53
CA PHE A 32 -0.17 7.71 3.21
C PHE A 32 0.46 8.39 1.99
N GLY A 33 -0.33 9.12 1.22
CA GLY A 33 0.13 10.03 0.18
C GLY A 33 -0.91 11.14 -0.06
N ASP A 34 -0.48 12.27 -0.61
CA ASP A 34 -1.38 13.38 -0.96
C ASP A 34 -2.25 13.03 -2.18
N THR A 35 -1.84 12.03 -2.96
CA THR A 35 -2.58 11.49 -4.11
C THR A 35 -2.73 9.97 -4.04
N GLU A 36 -3.70 9.41 -4.77
CA GLU A 36 -3.86 7.95 -4.86
C GLU A 36 -2.61 7.24 -5.40
N GLU A 37 -1.92 7.87 -6.36
CA GLU A 37 -0.70 7.31 -6.96
C GLU A 37 0.44 7.30 -5.94
N GLU A 38 0.62 8.39 -5.20
CA GLU A 38 1.65 8.48 -4.16
C GLU A 38 1.41 7.48 -3.03
N ALA A 39 0.15 7.33 -2.57
CA ALA A 39 -0.18 6.34 -1.55
C ALA A 39 0.13 4.90 -2.02
N LYS A 40 -0.11 4.60 -3.30
CA LYS A 40 0.24 3.30 -3.91
C LYS A 40 1.75 3.10 -4.04
N ASP A 41 2.48 4.12 -4.48
CA ASP A 41 3.94 4.03 -4.64
C ASP A 41 4.61 3.81 -3.28
N ASN A 42 4.21 4.59 -2.28
CA ASN A 42 4.68 4.44 -0.90
C ASN A 42 4.33 3.07 -0.32
N LEU A 43 3.13 2.53 -0.62
CA LEU A 43 2.75 1.18 -0.21
C LEU A 43 3.61 0.11 -0.90
N SER A 44 3.94 0.30 -2.17
CA SER A 44 4.82 -0.61 -2.93
C SER A 44 6.23 -0.65 -2.35
N VAL A 45 6.78 0.51 -1.95
CA VAL A 45 8.06 0.60 -1.24
C VAL A 45 7.97 -0.14 0.11
N CYS A 46 6.97 0.16 0.93
CA CYS A 46 6.72 -0.52 2.21
C CYS A 46 6.70 -2.04 2.06
N LEU A 47 6.00 -2.54 1.03
CA LEU A 47 5.91 -3.98 0.74
C LEU A 47 7.22 -4.57 0.22
N ASN A 48 7.97 -3.84 -0.60
CA ASN A 48 9.25 -4.30 -1.10
C ASN A 48 10.31 -4.33 0.00
N GLU A 49 10.29 -3.40 0.94
CA GLU A 49 11.16 -3.45 2.13
C GLU A 49 10.80 -4.64 3.02
N LEU A 50 9.51 -4.85 3.28
CA LEU A 50 9.03 -5.96 4.11
C LEU A 50 9.34 -7.35 3.51
N VAL A 51 9.29 -7.48 2.18
CA VAL A 51 9.64 -8.73 1.47
C VAL A 51 11.16 -8.83 1.22
N GLY A 52 11.86 -7.70 1.21
CA GLY A 52 13.27 -7.56 0.86
C GLY A 52 14.26 -7.73 2.02
N GLU A 53 13.80 -7.86 3.28
CA GLU A 53 14.62 -8.41 4.37
C GLU A 53 14.93 -9.90 4.08
N VAL A 54 15.93 -10.15 3.24
CA VAL A 54 16.54 -11.46 2.96
C VAL A 54 18.05 -11.36 3.00
#